data_AF-A0A519V9Y7-F1
#
_entry.id   AF-A0A519V9Y7-F1
#
_cell.length_a   1.000
_cell.length_b   1.000
_cell.length_c   1.000
_cell.angle_alpha   90.00
_cell.angle_beta   90.00
_cell.angle_gamma   90.00
#
_symmetry.space_group_name_H-M   'P 1'
#
loop_
_entity.id
_entity.type
_entity.pdbx_description
1 polymer ?
#
loop_
_entity_poly.entity_id
_entity_poly.type
_entity_poly.pdbx_seq_one_letter_code
_entity_poly.pdbx_strand_id
1 'polypeptide(L)'
;AGAPKVLVGVIIAAVVLLPEGLAAYRAARKNRLQTSLNLALGSALATIGLTIPVVAVVSIISGLTITLGIDTKSIALLLLSLFTIMLSLGSGRTNILPGVVLLVIFASYLFTIVAP
;
A
#
# COMPACT_ATOMS: atom_id res chain seq x y z
N ALA A 1 -5.67 26.07 10.66
CA ALA A 1 -6.06 24.69 11.03
C ALA A 1 -5.25 23.74 10.15
N GLY A 2 -4.19 23.15 10.70
CA GLY A 2 -3.24 22.34 9.94
C GLY A 2 -3.83 20.99 9.59
N ALA A 3 -3.65 20.55 8.34
CA ALA A 3 -4.03 19.21 7.91
C ALA A 3 -3.40 18.15 8.83
N PRO A 4 -4.08 17.01 9.11
CA PRO A 4 -3.51 15.95 9.94
C PRO A 4 -2.14 15.53 9.40
N LYS A 5 -1.12 15.43 10.27
CA LYS A 5 0.25 15.02 9.86
C LYS A 5 0.27 13.69 9.08
N VAL A 6 -0.72 12.82 9.36
CA VAL A 6 -0.96 11.56 8.64
C VAL A 6 -1.25 11.79 7.15
N LEU A 7 -2.02 12.83 6.80
CA LEU A 7 -2.35 13.15 5.41
C LEU A 7 -1.11 13.57 4.61
N VAL A 8 -0.19 14.30 5.23
CA VAL A 8 1.09 14.68 4.60
C VAL A 8 1.92 13.44 4.27
N GLY A 9 1.99 12.47 5.19
CA GLY A 9 2.66 11.19 4.95
C GLY A 9 2.07 10.42 3.77
N VAL A 10 0.74 10.38 3.65
CA VAL A 10 0.03 9.73 2.54
C VAL A 10 0.33 10.42 1.20
N ILE A 11 0.36 11.76 1.18
CA ILE A 11 0.69 12.51 -0.04
C ILE A 11 2.13 12.22 -0.49
N ILE A 12 3.09 12.24 0.45
CA ILE A 12 4.49 11.91 0.14
C ILE A 12 4.60 10.48 -0.41
N ALA A 13 3.97 9.51 0.26
CA ALA A 13 3.96 8.12 -0.20
C ALA A 13 3.35 7.98 -1.60
N ALA A 14 2.24 8.69 -1.88
CA ALA A 14 1.59 8.66 -3.19
C ALA A 14 2.50 9.22 -4.30
N VAL A 15 3.23 10.32 -4.03
CA VAL A 15 4.16 10.92 -4.99
C VAL A 15 5.35 9.99 -5.26
N VAL A 16 5.90 9.35 -4.23
CA VAL A 16 7.03 8.41 -4.36
C VAL A 16 6.61 7.16 -5.14
N LEU A 17 5.40 6.64 -4.92
CA LEU A 17 4.89 5.43 -5.59
C LEU A 17 4.34 5.71 -7.00
N LEU A 18 4.04 6.97 -7.33
CA LEU A 18 3.44 7.39 -8.60
C LEU A 18 4.13 6.84 -9.87
N PRO A 19 5.47 6.93 -10.03
CA PRO A 19 6.14 6.41 -11.22
C PRO A 19 5.97 4.88 -11.38
N GLU A 20 6.02 4.13 -10.29
CA GLU A 20 5.85 2.68 -10.28
C GLU A 20 4.40 2.29 -10.56
N GLY A 21 3.44 3.01 -9.98
CA GLY A 21 2.00 2.84 -10.25
C GLY A 21 1.66 3.10 -11.72
N LEU A 22 2.22 4.15 -12.31
CA LEU A 22 2.05 4.43 -13.75
C LEU A 22 2.66 3.34 -14.63
N ALA A 23 3.84 2.83 -14.26
CA ALA A 23 4.50 1.76 -14.99
C ALA A 23 3.70 0.45 -14.91
N ALA A 24 3.16 0.11 -13.73
CA ALA A 24 2.27 -1.04 -13.54
C ALA A 24 1.00 -0.88 -14.38
N TYR A 25 0.33 0.28 -14.31
CA TYR A 25 -0.86 0.56 -15.10
C TYR A 25 -0.62 0.45 -16.61
N ARG A 26 0.50 0.99 -17.11
CA ARG A 26 0.90 0.87 -18.52
C ARG A 26 1.16 -0.58 -18.91
N ALA A 27 1.79 -1.39 -18.04
CA ALA A 27 2.01 -2.81 -18.28
C ALA A 27 0.69 -3.59 -18.33
N ALA A 28 -0.24 -3.32 -17.40
CA ALA A 28 -1.57 -3.91 -17.39
C ALA A 28 -2.35 -3.59 -18.68
N ARG A 29 -2.33 -2.33 -19.14
CA ARG A 29 -2.94 -1.94 -20.42
C ARG A 29 -2.36 -2.66 -21.63
N LYS A 30 -1.09 -3.07 -21.57
CA LYS A 30 -0.42 -3.87 -22.62
C LYS A 30 -0.62 -5.39 -22.43
N ASN A 31 -1.56 -5.79 -21.58
CA ASN A 31 -1.83 -7.19 -21.22
C ASN A 31 -0.61 -7.94 -20.62
N ARG A 32 0.34 -7.19 -20.04
CA ARG A 32 1.52 -7.74 -19.34
C ARG A 32 1.25 -7.80 -17.83
N LEU A 33 0.27 -8.62 -17.45
CA LEU A 33 -0.23 -8.69 -16.07
C LEU A 33 0.84 -9.13 -15.07
N GLN A 34 1.70 -10.09 -15.43
CA GLN A 34 2.79 -10.52 -14.57
C GLN A 34 3.79 -9.40 -14.28
N THR A 35 4.17 -8.61 -15.30
CA THR A 35 5.05 -7.44 -15.09
C THR A 35 4.37 -6.39 -14.23
N SER A 36 3.08 -6.11 -14.47
CA SER A 36 2.32 -5.15 -13.65
C SER A 36 2.25 -5.58 -12.18
N LEU A 37 1.94 -6.85 -11.93
CA LEU A 37 1.84 -7.42 -10.59
C LEU A 37 3.19 -7.48 -9.90
N ASN A 38 4.24 -7.90 -10.59
CA ASN A 38 5.60 -7.92 -10.05
C ASN A 38 6.06 -6.53 -9.64
N LEU A 39 5.71 -5.49 -10.40
CA LEU A 39 6.08 -4.12 -10.07
C LEU A 39 5.31 -3.63 -8.84
N ALA A 40 3.99 -3.83 -8.81
CA ALA A 40 3.14 -3.38 -7.70
C ALA A 40 3.42 -4.14 -6.40
N LEU A 41 3.42 -5.48 -6.44
CA LEU A 41 3.70 -6.31 -5.26
C LEU A 41 5.16 -6.25 -4.85
N GLY A 42 6.10 -6.16 -5.81
CA GLY A 42 7.52 -6.03 -5.53
C GLY A 42 7.84 -4.75 -4.73
N SER A 43 7.23 -3.62 -5.12
CA SER A 43 7.34 -2.36 -4.38
C SER A 43 6.78 -2.46 -2.95
N ALA A 44 5.59 -3.05 -2.81
CA ALA A 44 4.96 -3.25 -1.51
C ALA A 44 5.80 -4.18 -0.60
N LEU A 45 6.30 -5.28 -1.15
CA LEU A 45 7.16 -6.23 -0.43
C LEU A 45 8.51 -5.61 -0.05
N ALA A 46 9.11 -4.78 -0.91
CA ALA A 46 10.34 -4.05 -0.56
C ALA A 46 10.09 -3.10 0.63
N THR A 47 8.95 -2.40 0.64
CA THR A 47 8.60 -1.48 1.72
C THR A 47 8.35 -2.24 3.04
N ILE A 48 7.53 -3.29 3.01
CA ILE A 48 7.14 -4.05 4.20
C ILE A 48 8.29 -4.92 4.72
N GLY A 49 9.00 -5.60 3.81
CA GLY A 49 10.03 -6.58 4.14
C GLY A 49 11.43 -5.97 4.35
N LEU A 50 11.70 -4.76 3.87
CA LEU A 50 13.00 -4.12 4.00
C LEU A 50 12.93 -2.71 4.59
N THR A 51 12.16 -1.79 4.01
CA THR A 51 12.17 -0.38 4.44
C THR A 51 11.70 -0.20 5.89
N ILE A 52 10.57 -0.80 6.28
CA ILE A 52 10.06 -0.72 7.66
C ILE A 52 11.05 -1.33 8.68
N PRO A 53 11.58 -2.56 8.48
CA PRO A 53 12.60 -3.13 9.36
C PRO A 53 13.88 -2.29 9.44
N VAL A 54 14.38 -1.78 8.32
CA VAL A 54 15.61 -0.95 8.31
C VAL A 54 15.40 0.31 9.14
N VAL A 55 14.28 1.01 8.95
CA VAL A 55 13.94 2.20 9.75
C VAL A 55 13.80 1.83 11.23
N ALA A 56 13.17 0.70 11.56
CA ALA A 56 13.03 0.23 12.93
C ALA A 56 14.40 -0.06 13.59
N VAL A 57 15.32 -0.72 12.89
CA VAL A 57 16.68 -0.99 13.38
C VAL A 57 17.45 0.30 13.60
N VAL A 58 17.41 1.23 12.64
CA VAL A 58 18.08 2.53 12.77
C VAL A 58 17.51 3.34 13.95
N SER A 59 16.21 3.25 14.18
CA SER A 59 15.53 3.88 15.32
C SER A 59 16.07 3.40 16.65
N ILE A 60 16.22 2.07 16.80
CA ILE A 60 16.73 1.44 18.02
C ILE A 60 18.17 1.90 18.31
N ILE A 61 19.01 1.92 17.28
CA ILE A 61 20.42 2.35 17.41
C ILE A 61 20.52 3.84 17.74
N SER A 62 19.64 4.66 17.17
CA SER A 62 19.64 6.11 17.36
C SER A 62 18.92 6.57 18.63
N GLY A 63 18.35 5.65 19.41
CA GLY A 63 17.55 5.96 20.62
C GLY A 63 16.24 6.70 20.33
N LEU A 64 15.78 6.73 19.07
CA LEU A 64 14.51 7.33 18.68
C LEU A 64 13.39 6.33 18.93
N THR A 65 12.30 6.78 19.53
CA THR A 65 11.09 5.97 19.74
C THR A 65 10.14 6.15 18.56
N ILE A 66 10.35 5.38 17.48
CA ILE A 66 9.43 5.35 16.35
C ILE A 66 8.27 4.41 16.68
N THR A 67 7.10 5.00 16.90
CA THR A 67 5.83 4.27 16.81
C THR A 67 5.44 4.17 15.34
N LEU A 68 5.12 2.97 14.84
CA LEU A 68 4.67 2.78 13.45
C LEU A 68 3.45 3.63 13.07
N GLY A 69 2.71 4.14 14.06
CA GLY A 69 1.63 5.12 13.83
C GLY A 69 0.46 4.57 13.01
N ILE A 70 0.34 3.25 12.92
CA ILE A 70 -0.76 2.60 12.22
C ILE A 70 -1.91 2.37 13.22
N ASP A 71 -3.04 3.01 12.97
CA ASP A 71 -4.26 2.84 13.75
C ASP A 71 -4.87 1.44 13.56
N THR A 72 -5.58 0.92 14.55
CA THR A 72 -6.25 -0.41 14.48
C THR A 72 -7.15 -0.52 13.25
N LYS A 73 -7.84 0.56 12.86
CA LYS A 73 -8.66 0.59 11.62
C LYS A 73 -7.81 0.39 10.37
N SER A 74 -6.65 1.04 10.31
CA SER A 74 -5.73 0.97 9.17
C SER A 74 -5.06 -0.41 9.07
N ILE A 75 -4.74 -1.04 10.20
CA ILE A 75 -4.24 -2.44 10.24
C ILE A 75 -5.30 -3.39 9.66
N ALA A 76 -6.57 -3.23 10.04
CA ALA A 76 -7.65 -4.06 9.51
C ALA A 76 -7.81 -3.90 7.99
N LEU A 77 -7.77 -2.67 7.48
CA LEU A 77 -7.84 -2.41 6.03
C LEU A 77 -6.64 -2.98 5.28
N LEU A 78 -5.43 -2.88 5.85
CA LEU A 78 -4.22 -3.47 5.28
C LEU A 78 -4.34 -5.01 5.18
N LEU A 79 -4.76 -5.67 6.26
CA LEU A 79 -4.96 -7.12 6.27
C LEU A 79 -6.03 -7.55 5.27
N LEU A 80 -7.15 -6.82 5.20
CA LEU A 80 -8.21 -7.09 4.23
C LEU A 80 -7.72 -6.94 2.78
N SER A 81 -6.87 -5.95 2.53
CA SER A 81 -6.26 -5.75 1.20
C SER A 81 -5.37 -6.94 0.81
N LEU A 82 -4.49 -7.39 1.71
CA LEU A 82 -3.59 -8.53 1.48
C LEU A 82 -4.38 -9.83 1.27
N PHE A 83 -5.42 -10.06 2.08
CA PHE A 83 -6.29 -11.21 1.95
C PHE A 83 -7.01 -11.21 0.59
N THR A 84 -7.55 -10.07 0.17
CA THR A 84 -8.22 -9.95 -1.14
C THR A 84 -7.26 -10.17 -2.30
N ILE A 85 -6.02 -9.68 -2.20
CA ILE A 85 -4.94 -9.94 -3.17
C ILE A 85 -4.66 -11.45 -3.26
N MET A 86 -4.55 -12.13 -2.11
CA MET A 86 -4.30 -13.57 -2.05
C MET A 86 -5.42 -14.37 -2.71
N LEU A 87 -6.69 -14.04 -2.44
CA LEU A 87 -7.84 -14.67 -3.09
C LEU A 87 -7.86 -14.43 -4.61
N SER A 88 -7.56 -13.19 -5.03
CA SER A 88 -7.56 -12.82 -6.44
C SER A 88 -6.49 -13.57 -7.23
N LEU A 89 -5.27 -13.67 -6.69
CA LEU A 89 -4.13 -14.32 -7.35
C LEU A 89 -4.22 -15.85 -7.26
N GLY A 90 -4.72 -16.40 -6.15
CA GLY A 90 -4.87 -17.83 -5.94
C GLY A 90 -5.84 -18.50 -6.92
N SER A 91 -6.79 -17.74 -7.49
CA SER A 91 -7.73 -18.25 -8.49
C SER A 91 -7.12 -18.44 -9.90
N GLY A 92 -5.89 -17.98 -10.14
CA GLY A 92 -5.19 -18.08 -11.43
C GLY A 92 -5.77 -17.22 -12.56
N ARG A 93 -6.90 -16.52 -12.34
CA ARG A 93 -7.52 -15.59 -13.30
C ARG A 93 -7.73 -14.22 -12.67
N THR A 94 -7.31 -13.17 -13.37
CA THR A 94 -7.55 -11.78 -12.95
C THR A 94 -9.00 -11.42 -13.26
N ASN A 95 -9.79 -11.15 -12.23
CA ASN A 95 -11.21 -10.79 -12.37
C ASN A 95 -11.43 -9.32 -11.95
N ILE A 96 -12.43 -8.67 -12.53
CA ILE A 96 -12.74 -7.27 -12.24
C ILE A 96 -13.27 -7.12 -10.81
N LEU A 97 -13.98 -8.13 -10.29
CA LEU A 97 -14.64 -8.07 -9.00
C LEU A 97 -13.65 -7.87 -7.81
N PRO A 98 -12.58 -8.66 -7.62
CA PRO A 98 -11.58 -8.39 -6.58
C PRO A 98 -10.85 -7.05 -6.79
N GLY A 99 -10.67 -6.61 -8.04
CA GLY A 99 -10.08 -5.31 -8.36
C GLY A 99 -10.92 -4.14 -7.84
N VAL A 100 -12.25 -4.21 -8.00
CA VAL A 100 -13.18 -3.22 -7.45
C VAL A 100 -13.13 -3.24 -5.92
N VAL A 101 -13.08 -4.42 -5.29
CA VAL A 101 -12.96 -4.54 -3.83
C VAL A 101 -11.69 -3.83 -3.33
N LEU A 102 -10.53 -4.04 -3.98
CA LEU A 102 -9.30 -3.33 -3.61
C LEU A 102 -9.45 -1.80 -3.70
N LEU A 103 -10.09 -1.28 -4.76
CA LEU A 103 -10.32 0.15 -4.93
C LEU A 103 -11.22 0.71 -3.82
N VAL A 104 -12.26 -0.04 -3.41
CA VAL A 104 -13.15 0.35 -2.30
C VAL A 104 -12.39 0.35 -0.96
N ILE A 105 -11.55 -0.66 -0.71
CA ILE A 105 -10.69 -0.69 0.50
C ILE A 105 -9.75 0.52 0.53
N PHE A 106 -9.11 0.84 -0.59
CA PHE A 106 -8.25 2.01 -0.71
C PHE A 106 -9.00 3.33 -0.48
N ALA A 107 -10.20 3.47 -1.06
CA ALA A 107 -11.05 4.65 -0.82
C ALA A 107 -11.47 4.77 0.65
N SER A 108 -11.82 3.66 1.30
CA SER A 108 -12.14 3.62 2.73
C SER A 108 -10.95 4.02 3.60
N TYR A 109 -9.73 3.60 3.24
CA TYR A 109 -8.51 4.03 3.90
C TYR A 109 -8.30 5.55 3.80
N LEU A 110 -8.43 6.12 2.59
CA LEU A 110 -8.33 7.57 2.40
C LEU A 110 -9.41 8.32 3.20
N PHE A 111 -10.65 7.81 3.22
CA PHE A 111 -11.73 8.40 4.00
C PHE A 111 -11.40 8.40 5.50
N THR A 112 -10.90 7.28 6.04
CA THR A 112 -10.51 7.15 7.45
C THR A 112 -9.39 8.11 7.84
N ILE A 113 -8.52 8.50 6.90
CA ILE A 113 -7.43 9.47 7.16
C ILE A 113 -7.95 10.92 7.14
N VAL A 114 -8.88 11.24 6.25
CA VAL A 114 -9.44 12.59 6.09
C VAL A 114 -10.49 12.87 7.17
N ALA A 115 -11.31 11.87 7.51
CA ALA A 115 -12.35 11.91 8.53
C ALA A 115 -12.14 10.73 9.51
N PRO A 116 -11.32 10.90 10.56
CA PRO A 116 -10.92 9.83 11.49
C PRO A 116 -12.05 9.31 12.39
#